data_AF-A0A5K1EJ20-F1
#
_entry.id   AF-A0A5K1EJ20-F1
#
_cell.length_a   1.000
_cell.length_b   1.000
_cell.length_c   1.000
_cell.angle_alpha   90.00
_cell.angle_beta   90.00
_cell.angle_gamma   90.00
#
_symmetry.space_group_name_H-M   'P 1'
#
loop_
_entity.id
_entity.type
_entity.pdbx_description
1 polymer ?
#
loop_
_entity_poly.entity_id
_entity_poly.type
_entity_poly.pdbx_seq_one_letter_code
_entity_poly.pdbx_strand_id
1 'polypeptide(L)' 'DAIVLSPGCASFDEFENFEHRGKVFEELAMQSR' A
#
# COMPACT_ATOMS: atom_id res chain seq x y z
N ASP A 1 0.87 18.41 5.27
CA ASP A 1 0.86 17.14 5.98
C ASP A 1 1.04 16.01 4.95
N ALA A 2 1.50 14.84 5.36
CA ALA A 2 1.74 13.72 4.43
C ALA A 2 1.40 12.37 5.07
N ILE A 3 0.80 11.48 4.27
CA ILE A 3 0.54 10.09 4.65
C ILE A 3 1.55 9.20 3.92
N VAL A 4 2.26 8.35 4.66
CA VAL A 4 3.31 7.47 4.14
C VAL A 4 3.01 6.03 4.54
N LEU A 5 3.04 5.11 3.56
CA LEU A 5 2.98 3.68 3.80
C LEU A 5 4.40 3.11 3.95
N SER A 6 4.79 2.76 5.18
CA SER A 6 6.09 2.12 5.51
C SER A 6 5.89 0.99 6.52
N PRO A 7 5.45 -0.21 6.06
CA PRO A 7 4.94 -1.26 6.95
C PRO A 7 6.01 -2.11 7.66
N GLY A 8 7.29 -1.96 7.33
CA GLY A 8 8.38 -2.67 8.02
C GLY A 8 8.44 -4.20 7.85
N CYS A 9 7.44 -4.79 7.17
CA CYS A 9 7.29 -6.24 7.00
C CYS A 9 7.10 -6.63 5.51
N ALA A 10 7.45 -7.88 5.20
CA ALA A 10 7.11 -8.52 3.92
C ALA A 10 5.57 -8.56 3.75
N SER A 11 5.10 -8.61 2.51
CA SER A 11 3.67 -8.45 2.19
C SER A 11 2.91 -9.76 1.95
N PHE A 12 3.58 -10.91 2.05
CA PHE A 12 3.07 -12.19 1.55
C PHE A 12 1.96 -12.82 2.40
N ASP A 13 1.67 -12.24 3.56
CA ASP A 13 0.56 -12.62 4.42
C ASP A 13 -0.81 -12.20 3.83
N GLU A 14 -0.86 -11.06 3.13
CA GLU A 14 -2.11 -10.49 2.59
C GLU A 14 -2.04 -10.10 1.11
N PHE A 15 -0.84 -10.03 0.52
CA PHE A 15 -0.61 -9.59 -0.85
C PHE A 15 0.34 -10.52 -1.60
N GLU A 16 0.15 -10.63 -2.92
CA GLU A 16 1.04 -11.37 -3.81
C GLU A 16 2.52 -10.92 -3.73
N ASN A 17 2.77 -9.62 -3.60
CA ASN A 17 4.10 -9.01 -3.47
C ASN A 17 3.98 -7.55 -2.99
N PHE A 18 5.12 -6.87 -2.80
CA PHE A 18 5.15 -5.51 -2.27
C PHE A 18 4.57 -4.49 -3.27
N GLU A 19 4.65 -4.76 -4.57
CA GLU A 19 4.07 -3.94 -5.62
C GLU A 19 2.54 -4.00 -5.62
N HIS A 20 1.94 -5.18 -5.41
CA HIS A 20 0.50 -5.34 -5.28
C HIS A 20 -0.02 -4.53 -4.08
N ARG A 21 0.66 -4.61 -2.92
CA ARG A 21 0.36 -3.77 -1.75
C ARG A 21 0.46 -2.27 -2.05
N GLY A 22 1.48 -1.85 -2.82
CA GLY A 22 1.66 -0.47 -3.24
C GLY A 22 0.55 0.05 -4.15
N LYS A 23 0.11 -0.76 -5.13
CA LYS A 23 -1.00 -0.40 -6.04
C LYS A 23 -2.31 -0.20 -5.28
N VAL A 24 -2.62 -1.08 -4.33
CA VAL A 24 -3.82 -0.93 -3.49
C VAL A 24 -3.77 0.38 -2.68
N PHE A 25 -2.60 0.73 -2.12
CA PHE A 25 -2.43 2.03 -1.44
C PHE A 25 -2.64 3.21 -2.39
N GLU A 26 -2.08 3.16 -3.60
CA GLU A 26 -2.26 4.19 -4.62
C GLU A 26 -3.74 4.36 -5.00
N GLU A 27 -4.44 3.25 -5.29
CA GLU A 27 -5.87 3.25 -5.63
C GLU A 27 -6.72 3.87 -4.51
N LEU A 28 -6.48 3.48 -3.26
CA LEU A 28 -7.22 4.01 -2.10
C LEU A 28 -6.91 5.50 -1.86
N ALA A 29 -5.65 5.90 -1.97
CA ALA A 29 -5.24 7.28 -1.79
C ALA A 29 -5.83 8.20 -2.87
N MET A 30 -5.99 7.70 -4.10
CA MET A 30 -6.63 8.43 -5.21
C MET A 30 -8.16 8.43 -5.14
N GLN A 31 -8.78 7.37 -4.59
CA GLN A 31 -10.23 7.32 -4.35
C GLN A 31 -10.67 8.24 -3.20
N SER A 32 -9.78 8.52 -2.24
CA SER A 32 -10.07 9.37 -1.08
C SER A 32 -9.95 10.87 -1.37
N ARG A 33 -10.06 11.27 -2.64
CA ARG A 33 -9.92 12.65 -3.10
C ARG A 33 -11.25 13.35 -3.30
#